data_AF-A6F4B4-F1
#
_entry.id   AF-A6F4B4-F1
#
_cell.length_a   1.000
_cell.length_b   1.000
_cell.length_c   1.000
_cell.angle_alpha   90.00
_cell.angle_beta   90.00
_cell.angle_gamma   90.00
#
_symmetry.space_group_name_H-M   'P 1'
#
loop_
_entity.id
_entity.type
_entity.pdbx_description
1 polymer ?
#
loop_
_entity_poly.entity_id
_entity_poly.type
_entity_poly.pdbx_seq_one_letter_code
_entity_poly.pdbx_strand_id
1 'polypeptide(L)'
;MIKTVFQVVVIVFCITWVGKNIVAPAAAYFYFQGDYKRLASQCANAMDETWFAEQEGSDELKQSAEVHLMVCHEYDKTRKVMLVMGLSENVLAYLGLKALETEQQPVSRLVEQHRFRER
;
A
#
# COMPACT_ATOMS: atom_id res chain seq x y z
N MET A 1 39.63 -22.79 -22.05
CA MET A 1 38.37 -22.18 -22.57
C MET A 1 37.13 -22.61 -21.80
N ILE A 2 36.83 -23.91 -21.65
CA ILE A 2 35.61 -24.39 -20.95
C ILE A 2 35.51 -23.90 -19.49
N LYS A 3 36.61 -23.91 -18.71
CA LYS A 3 36.63 -23.42 -17.33
C LYS A 3 36.27 -21.93 -17.20
N THR A 4 36.83 -21.10 -18.08
CA THR A 4 36.60 -19.65 -18.08
C THR A 4 35.16 -19.32 -18.45
N VAL A 5 34.59 -20.03 -19.44
CA VAL A 5 33.17 -19.87 -19.83
C VAL A 5 32.25 -20.27 -18.68
N PHE A 6 32.51 -21.39 -18.01
CA PHE A 6 31.72 -21.82 -16.85
C PHE A 6 31.76 -20.79 -15.71
N GLN A 7 32.93 -20.25 -15.39
CA GLN A 7 33.08 -19.21 -14.35
C GLN A 7 32.26 -17.96 -14.68
N VAL A 8 32.29 -17.50 -15.93
CA VAL A 8 31.51 -16.33 -16.36
C VAL A 8 30.01 -16.57 -16.21
N VAL A 9 29.52 -17.75 -16.60
CA VAL A 9 28.10 -18.11 -16.47
C VAL A 9 27.67 -18.12 -15.01
N VAL A 10 28.47 -18.72 -14.12
CA VAL A 10 28.18 -18.75 -12.68
C VAL A 10 28.15 -17.34 -12.10
N ILE A 11 29.10 -16.47 -12.47
CA ILE A 11 29.13 -15.08 -12.01
C ILE A 11 27.88 -14.32 -12.46
N VAL A 12 27.50 -14.44 -13.74
CA VAL A 12 26.28 -13.80 -14.26
C VAL A 12 25.04 -14.31 -13.53
N PHE A 13 24.95 -15.62 -13.28
CA PHE A 13 23.86 -16.21 -12.51
C PHE A 13 23.80 -15.65 -11.08
N CYS A 14 24.92 -15.62 -10.36
CA CYS A 14 25.00 -15.06 -9.02
C CYS A 14 24.58 -13.58 -9.00
N ILE A 15 25.07 -12.76 -9.93
CA ILE A 15 24.70 -11.33 -10.04
C ILE A 15 23.20 -11.18 -10.29
N THR A 16 22.64 -11.96 -11.21
CA THR A 16 21.20 -11.89 -11.56
C THR A 16 20.34 -12.34 -10.38
N TRP A 17 20.75 -13.40 -9.68
CA TRP A 17 20.05 -13.92 -8.51
C TRP A 17 20.05 -12.91 -7.35
N VAL A 18 21.20 -12.30 -7.05
CA VAL A 18 21.33 -11.23 -6.05
C VAL A 18 20.51 -10.01 -6.45
N GLY A 19 20.57 -9.61 -7.72
CA GLY A 19 19.78 -8.51 -8.26
C GLY A 19 18.28 -8.70 -8.02
N LYS A 20 17.75 -9.89 -8.32
CA LYS A 20 16.32 -10.17 -8.19
C LYS A 20 15.85 -10.39 -6.75
N ASN A 21 16.64 -11.05 -5.90
CA ASN A 21 16.21 -11.47 -4.57
C ASN A 21 16.60 -10.50 -3.45
N ILE A 22 17.59 -9.63 -3.68
CA ILE A 22 18.08 -8.72 -2.65
C ILE A 22 17.94 -7.27 -3.09
N VAL A 23 18.50 -6.92 -4.26
CA VAL A 23 18.54 -5.51 -4.70
C VAL A 23 17.15 -4.99 -5.06
N ALA A 24 16.38 -5.73 -5.86
CA ALA A 24 15.03 -5.36 -6.25
C ALA A 24 14.07 -5.13 -5.06
N PRO A 25 13.96 -6.06 -4.08
CA PRO A 25 13.07 -5.82 -2.93
C PRO A 25 13.57 -4.70 -2.02
N ALA A 26 14.88 -4.54 -1.83
CA ALA A 26 15.40 -3.41 -1.05
C ALA A 26 15.05 -2.07 -1.73
N ALA A 27 15.27 -1.95 -3.04
CA ALA A 27 14.94 -0.74 -3.79
C ALA A 27 13.44 -0.43 -3.75
N ALA A 28 12.59 -1.45 -3.91
CA ALA A 28 11.15 -1.29 -3.82
C ALA A 28 10.70 -0.80 -2.44
N TYR A 29 11.29 -1.35 -1.37
CA TYR A 29 10.99 -0.92 -0.01
C TYR A 29 11.34 0.56 0.19
N PHE A 30 12.57 0.98 -0.12
CA PHE A 30 12.99 2.35 0.13
C PHE A 30 12.25 3.38 -0.72
N TYR A 31 11.97 3.05 -1.98
CA TYR A 31 11.32 3.97 -2.92
C TYR A 31 9.81 4.09 -2.67
N PHE A 32 9.11 2.97 -2.51
CA PHE A 32 7.64 2.96 -2.47
C PHE A 32 7.04 2.99 -1.07
N GLN A 33 7.80 2.73 0.02
CA GLN A 33 7.21 2.67 1.38
C GLN A 33 6.42 3.93 1.78
N GLY A 34 6.88 5.11 1.37
CA GLY A 34 6.23 6.38 1.73
C GLY A 34 4.88 6.51 1.03
N ASP A 35 4.89 6.34 -0.29
CA ASP A 35 3.68 6.39 -1.11
C ASP A 35 2.70 5.28 -0.76
N TYR A 36 3.18 4.06 -0.52
CA TYR A 36 2.34 2.94 -0.10
C TYR A 36 1.60 3.23 1.20
N LYS A 37 2.29 3.75 2.23
CA LYS A 37 1.65 4.12 3.50
C LYS A 37 0.62 5.23 3.32
N ARG A 38 0.99 6.29 2.60
CA ARG A 38 0.08 7.41 2.30
C ARG A 38 -1.18 6.94 1.56
N LEU A 39 -1.01 6.15 0.49
CA LEU A 39 -2.11 5.60 -0.30
C LEU A 39 -2.97 4.63 0.51
N ALA A 40 -2.37 3.82 1.39
CA ALA A 40 -3.11 2.92 2.28
C ALA A 40 -4.02 3.69 3.24
N SER A 41 -3.51 4.77 3.87
CA SER A 41 -4.30 5.65 4.74
C SER A 41 -5.42 6.37 3.97
N GLN A 42 -5.10 6.92 2.78
CA GLN A 42 -6.09 7.59 1.95
C GLN A 42 -7.19 6.64 1.47
N CYS A 43 -6.85 5.41 1.09
CA CYS A 43 -7.83 4.41 0.71
C CYS A 43 -8.74 4.02 1.89
N ALA A 44 -8.19 3.85 3.09
CA ALA A 44 -9.00 3.60 4.29
C ALA A 44 -10.01 4.74 4.52
N ASN A 45 -9.57 6.00 4.45
CA ASN A 45 -10.46 7.15 4.58
C ASN A 45 -11.52 7.20 3.47
N ALA A 46 -11.14 6.94 2.21
CA ALA A 46 -12.09 6.92 1.10
C ALA A 46 -13.18 5.85 1.28
N MET A 47 -12.82 4.66 1.79
CA MET A 47 -13.79 3.62 2.12
C MET A 47 -14.73 4.04 3.26
N ASP A 48 -14.20 4.66 4.32
CA ASP A 48 -15.02 5.18 5.41
C ASP A 48 -15.98 6.27 4.91
N GLU A 49 -15.51 7.21 4.11
CA GLU A 49 -16.32 8.28 3.53
C GLU A 49 -17.45 7.75 2.64
N THR A 50 -17.19 6.71 1.83
CA THR A 50 -18.25 6.06 1.04
C THR A 50 -19.32 5.44 1.93
N TRP A 51 -18.92 4.79 3.02
CA TRP A 51 -19.86 4.21 3.97
C TRP A 51 -20.75 5.27 4.63
N PHE A 52 -20.21 6.45 4.96
CA PHE A 52 -21.01 7.56 5.49
C PHE A 52 -21.94 8.18 4.43
N ALA A 53 -21.44 8.39 3.21
CA ALA A 53 -22.25 8.93 2.12
C ALA A 53 -23.45 8.03 1.79
N GLU A 54 -23.28 6.71 1.87
CA GLU A 54 -24.37 5.74 1.70
C GLU A 54 -25.44 5.86 2.80
N GLN A 55 -25.04 6.05 4.06
CA GLN A 55 -25.98 6.22 5.18
C GLN A 55 -26.76 7.54 5.12
N GLU A 56 -26.11 8.62 4.68
CA GLU A 56 -26.72 9.94 4.62
C GLU A 56 -27.72 10.06 3.44
N GLY A 57 -27.62 9.19 2.44
CA GLY A 57 -28.60 9.08 1.36
C GLY A 57 -28.55 10.21 0.32
N SER A 58 -27.53 11.07 0.37
CA SER A 58 -27.30 12.15 -0.60
C SER A 58 -26.56 11.64 -1.84
N ASP A 59 -27.15 11.84 -3.02
CA ASP A 59 -26.56 11.38 -4.29
C ASP A 59 -25.31 12.18 -4.69
N GLU A 60 -25.21 13.46 -4.32
CA GLU A 60 -24.01 14.28 -4.56
C GLU A 60 -22.81 13.79 -3.73
N LEU A 61 -23.05 13.43 -2.46
CA LEU A 61 -22.02 12.88 -1.57
C LEU A 61 -21.54 11.50 -2.07
N LYS A 62 -22.45 10.66 -2.56
CA LYS A 62 -22.10 9.36 -3.16
C LYS A 62 -21.18 9.49 -4.36
N GLN A 63 -21.50 10.40 -5.29
CA GLN A 63 -20.66 10.64 -6.47
C GLN A 63 -19.26 11.15 -6.09
N SER A 64 -19.17 12.06 -5.11
CA SER A 64 -17.87 12.53 -4.62
C SER A 64 -17.06 11.39 -3.97
N ALA A 65 -17.73 10.53 -3.20
CA ALA A 65 -17.10 9.41 -2.53
C ALA A 65 -16.61 8.33 -3.53
N GLU A 66 -17.36 8.09 -4.61
CA GLU A 66 -16.92 7.21 -5.72
C GLU A 66 -15.64 7.73 -6.39
N VAL A 67 -15.53 9.04 -6.62
CA VAL A 67 -14.30 9.63 -7.17
C VAL A 67 -13.14 9.47 -6.19
N HIS A 68 -13.39 9.60 -4.88
CA HIS A 68 -12.36 9.42 -3.87
C HIS A 68 -11.81 7.98 -3.83
N LEU A 69 -12.65 6.96 -4.10
CA LEU A 69 -12.22 5.55 -4.20
C LEU A 69 -11.16 5.28 -5.28
N MET A 70 -10.96 6.19 -6.24
CA MET A 70 -9.86 6.06 -7.21
C MET A 70 -8.49 5.94 -6.53
N VAL A 71 -8.33 6.47 -5.31
CA VAL A 71 -7.10 6.31 -4.53
C VAL A 71 -6.83 4.86 -4.13
N CYS A 72 -7.88 4.05 -3.93
CA CYS A 72 -7.74 2.62 -3.62
C CYS A 72 -7.18 1.83 -4.80
N HIS A 73 -7.44 2.27 -6.04
CA HIS A 73 -6.82 1.67 -7.21
C HIS A 73 -5.31 1.93 -7.26
N GLU A 74 -4.88 3.17 -7.00
CA GLU A 74 -3.45 3.52 -6.97
C GLU A 74 -2.72 2.82 -5.81
N TYR A 75 -3.38 2.66 -4.67
CA TYR A 75 -2.90 1.82 -3.57
C TYR A 75 -2.64 0.37 -4.02
N ASP A 76 -3.62 -0.30 -4.63
CA ASP A 76 -3.50 -1.69 -5.06
C ASP A 76 -2.44 -1.87 -6.16
N LYS A 77 -2.34 -0.92 -7.09
CA LYS A 77 -1.29 -0.89 -8.11
C LYS A 77 0.10 -0.81 -7.47
N THR A 78 0.29 0.09 -6.51
CA THR A 78 1.56 0.24 -5.79
C THR A 78 1.90 -1.03 -5.01
N ARG A 79 0.92 -1.63 -4.32
CA ARG A 79 1.07 -2.91 -3.62
C ARG A 79 1.56 -4.01 -4.56
N LYS A 80 0.94 -4.15 -5.72
CA LYS A 80 1.30 -5.16 -6.74
C LYS A 80 2.70 -4.93 -7.32
N VAL A 81 3.10 -3.68 -7.56
CA VAL A 81 4.46 -3.36 -7.99
C VAL A 81 5.48 -3.82 -6.95
N MET A 82 5.26 -3.50 -5.66
CA MET A 82 6.14 -3.91 -4.58
C MET A 82 6.22 -5.44 -4.42
N LEU A 83 5.11 -6.16 -4.59
CA LEU A 83 5.07 -7.63 -4.60
C LEU A 83 5.91 -8.21 -5.75
N VAL A 84 5.73 -7.71 -6.97
CA VAL A 84 6.48 -8.18 -8.15
C VAL A 84 7.99 -7.92 -7.99
N MET A 85 8.36 -6.80 -7.37
CA MET A 85 9.74 -6.48 -7.04
C MET A 85 10.34 -7.37 -5.95
N GLY A 86 9.51 -8.16 -5.25
CA GLY A 86 9.94 -9.23 -4.34
C GLY A 86 9.74 -8.92 -2.86
N LEU A 87 8.99 -7.87 -2.50
CA LEU A 87 8.58 -7.70 -1.09
C LEU A 87 7.61 -8.81 -0.71
N SER A 88 7.74 -9.30 0.52
CA SER A 88 6.78 -10.25 1.08
C SER A 88 5.49 -9.57 1.49
N GLU A 89 4.40 -10.33 1.47
CA GLU A 89 3.10 -9.88 1.96
C GLU A 89 3.15 -9.44 3.43
N ASN A 90 3.96 -10.10 4.25
CA ASN A 90 4.15 -9.74 5.66
C ASN A 90 4.72 -8.32 5.83
N VAL A 91 5.67 -7.93 4.99
CA VAL A 91 6.25 -6.56 5.03
C VAL A 91 5.21 -5.54 4.59
N LEU A 92 4.43 -5.84 3.55
CA LEU A 92 3.36 -4.96 3.08
C LEU A 92 2.23 -4.83 4.11
N ALA A 93 1.87 -5.91 4.79
CA ALA A 93 0.91 -5.91 5.89
C ALA A 93 1.42 -5.05 7.05
N TYR A 94 2.69 -5.19 7.44
CA TYR A 94 3.31 -4.35 8.45
C TYR A 94 3.31 -2.86 8.07
N LEU A 95 3.67 -2.52 6.82
CA LEU A 95 3.62 -1.14 6.34
C LEU A 95 2.19 -0.59 6.35
N GLY A 96 1.20 -1.42 5.99
CA GLY A 96 -0.22 -1.06 6.03
C GLY A 96 -0.67 -0.77 7.46
N LEU A 97 -0.38 -1.66 8.41
CA LEU A 97 -0.66 -1.45 9.83
C LEU A 97 0.00 -0.18 10.35
N LYS A 98 1.26 0.07 9.99
CA LYS A 98 1.96 1.30 10.38
C LYS A 98 1.28 2.55 9.84
N ALA A 99 0.82 2.53 8.59
CA ALA A 99 0.05 3.63 8.00
C ALA A 99 -1.28 3.87 8.70
N LEU A 100 -1.97 2.78 9.07
CA LEU A 100 -3.28 2.86 9.69
C LEU A 100 -3.20 3.19 11.17
N GLU A 101 -2.22 2.69 11.93
CA GLU A 101 -2.20 2.84 13.39
C GLU A 101 -1.30 3.99 13.87
N THR A 102 -0.19 4.25 13.18
CA THR A 102 0.80 5.25 13.62
C THR A 102 0.60 6.62 12.97
N GLU A 103 0.02 6.64 11.77
CA GLU A 103 -0.25 7.87 11.00
C GLU A 103 -1.75 8.26 11.03
N GLN A 104 -2.55 7.66 11.93
CA GLN A 104 -4.00 7.86 11.97
C GLN A 104 -4.42 9.25 12.47
N GLN A 105 -5.53 9.72 11.90
CA GLN A 105 -6.31 10.86 12.36
C GLN A 105 -6.68 10.69 13.84
N PRO A 106 -6.76 11.79 14.62
CA PRO A 106 -6.90 11.72 16.08
C PRO A 106 -8.12 10.88 16.49
N VAL A 107 -7.99 10.15 17.61
CA VAL A 107 -9.04 9.31 18.22
C VAL A 107 -10.39 10.04 18.30
N SER A 108 -10.38 11.36 18.44
CA SER A 108 -11.59 12.19 18.38
C SER A 108 -12.43 12.00 17.12
N ARG A 109 -11.83 11.85 15.93
CA ARG A 109 -12.56 11.60 14.66
C ARG A 109 -13.14 10.19 14.58
N LEU A 110 -12.43 9.20 15.11
CA LEU A 110 -12.92 7.81 15.16
C LEU A 110 -14.09 7.65 16.14
N VAL A 111 -14.02 8.34 17.27
CA VAL A 111 -15.06 8.30 18.31
C VAL A 111 -16.29 9.14 17.91
N GLU A 112 -16.14 10.16 17.07
CA GLU A 112 -17.25 10.99 16.60
C GLU A 112 -18.35 10.19 15.90
N GLN A 113 -17.97 9.12 15.20
CA GLN A 113 -18.87 8.18 14.53
C GLN A 113 -19.65 7.27 15.51
N HIS A 114 -19.09 7.05 16.70
CA HIS A 114 -19.64 6.20 17.75
C HIS A 114 -20.34 7.01 18.85
N ARG A 115 -20.38 8.34 18.69
CA ARG A 115 -20.98 9.24 19.67
C ARG A 115 -22.48 9.34 19.39
N PHE A 116 -23.29 8.87 20.33
CA PHE A 116 -24.74 9.04 20.27
C PHE A 116 -25.07 10.53 20.13
N ARG A 117 -25.70 10.90 19.00
CA ARG A 117 -26.05 12.28 18.66
C ARG A 117 -27.31 12.77 19.36
N GLU A 118 -28.22 11.86 19.71
CA GLU A 118 -29.45 12.13 20.45
C GLU A 118 -29.67 11.07 21.53
N ARG A 119 -30.38 11.44 22.60
CA ARG A 119 -30.60 10.61 23.80
C ARG A 119 -31.90 9.84 23.73
#